data_AF-A0A3A9JBW1-F1
#
_entry.id   AF-A0A3A9JBW1-F1
#
_cell.length_a   1.000
_cell.length_b   1.000
_cell.length_c   1.000
_cell.angle_alpha   90.00
_cell.angle_beta   90.00
_cell.angle_gamma   90.00
#
_symmetry.space_group_name_H-M   'P 1'
#
loop_
_entity.id
_entity.type
_entity.pdbx_description
1 polymer ?
#
loop_
_entity_poly.entity_id
_entity_poly.type
_entity_poly.pdbx_seq_one_letter_code
_entity_poly.pdbx_strand_id
1 'polypeptide(L)'
;MSDLRRELLAAFDAEHKEHLGAIRAALDAAERGEQADLRDIFRRAHSLKGAARAVDLPVVEEVAHRLEAVLARVAEGVMALDARVAAGVQVGLDGIEGYVAALASDPAAPAPVAAMAALDALLGDEAPPAAPEAAAPALPAALPPPPP
;
A
#
# COMPACT_ATOMS: atom_id res chain seq x y z
N MET A 1 -8.40 -17.61 -19.21
CA MET A 1 -8.25 -17.19 -17.80
C MET A 1 -8.75 -18.34 -16.95
N SER A 2 -7.95 -18.88 -16.02
CA SER A 2 -8.40 -19.97 -15.13
C SER A 2 -9.44 -19.44 -14.13
N ASP A 3 -10.33 -20.32 -13.66
CA ASP A 3 -11.34 -19.95 -12.65
C ASP A 3 -10.69 -19.44 -11.36
N LEU A 4 -9.57 -20.07 -10.95
CA LEU A 4 -8.74 -19.61 -9.84
C LEU A 4 -8.27 -18.14 -10.00
N ARG A 5 -7.83 -17.72 -11.19
CA ARG A 5 -7.38 -16.34 -11.40
C ARG A 5 -8.53 -15.33 -11.26
N ARG A 6 -9.74 -15.73 -11.65
CA ARG A 6 -10.94 -14.89 -11.51
C ARG A 6 -11.32 -14.72 -10.05
N GLU A 7 -11.28 -15.80 -9.27
CA GLU A 7 -11.53 -15.76 -7.83
C GLU A 7 -10.50 -14.91 -7.09
N LEU A 8 -9.21 -15.04 -7.42
CA LEU A 8 -8.15 -14.22 -6.85
C LEU A 8 -8.35 -12.72 -7.16
N LEU A 9 -8.72 -12.37 -8.39
CA LEU A 9 -9.02 -10.98 -8.76
C LEU A 9 -10.27 -10.43 -8.04
N ALA A 10 -11.30 -11.27 -7.84
CA ALA A 10 -12.49 -10.86 -7.09
C ALA A 10 -12.19 -10.66 -5.59
N ALA A 11 -11.38 -11.54 -5.00
CA ALA A 11 -10.90 -11.37 -3.62
C ALA A 11 -10.07 -10.10 -3.48
N PHE A 12 -9.15 -9.86 -4.42
CA PHE A 12 -8.38 -8.62 -4.49
C PHE A 12 -9.27 -7.39 -4.63
N ASP A 13 -10.34 -7.44 -5.45
CA ASP A 13 -11.27 -6.32 -5.62
C ASP A 13 -11.96 -5.92 -4.29
N ALA A 14 -12.29 -6.88 -3.44
CA ALA A 14 -12.83 -6.58 -2.12
C ALA A 14 -11.74 -6.08 -1.15
N GLU A 15 -10.60 -6.76 -1.13
CA GLU A 15 -9.52 -6.50 -0.17
C GLU A 15 -8.87 -5.13 -0.37
N HIS A 16 -8.59 -4.73 -1.62
CA HIS A 16 -7.96 -3.42 -1.84
C HIS A 16 -8.86 -2.28 -1.36
N LYS A 17 -10.18 -2.35 -1.60
CA LYS A 17 -11.15 -1.34 -1.13
C LYS A 17 -11.16 -1.21 0.39
N GLU A 18 -11.03 -2.33 1.10
CA GLU A 18 -10.92 -2.33 2.56
C GLU A 18 -9.65 -1.62 3.03
N HIS A 19 -8.50 -1.95 2.44
CA HIS A 19 -7.22 -1.29 2.78
C HIS A 19 -7.26 0.20 2.46
N LEU A 20 -7.72 0.60 1.27
CA LEU A 20 -7.83 2.00 0.87
C LEU A 20 -8.79 2.76 1.81
N GLY A 21 -9.97 2.21 2.09
CA GLY A 21 -10.97 2.84 2.95
C GLY A 21 -10.47 3.09 4.37
N ALA A 22 -9.73 2.14 4.94
CA ALA A 22 -9.19 2.31 6.27
C ALA A 22 -8.00 3.28 6.33
N ILE A 23 -7.17 3.34 5.28
CA ILE A 23 -6.14 4.40 5.17
C ILE A 23 -6.82 5.77 5.11
N ARG A 24 -7.86 5.94 4.27
CA ARG A 24 -8.62 7.20 4.19
C ARG A 24 -9.20 7.61 5.55
N ALA A 25 -9.84 6.68 6.26
CA ALA A 25 -10.42 6.96 7.57
C ALA A 25 -9.39 7.45 8.59
N ALA A 26 -8.16 6.90 8.56
CA ALA A 26 -7.07 7.34 9.41
C ALA A 26 -6.52 8.72 9.01
N LEU A 27 -6.45 9.04 7.71
CA LEU A 27 -6.11 10.39 7.24
C LEU A 27 -7.15 11.41 7.73
N ASP A 28 -8.44 11.11 7.57
CA ASP A 28 -9.51 11.98 8.02
C ASP A 28 -9.49 12.19 9.55
N ALA A 29 -9.15 11.16 10.32
CA ALA A 29 -8.96 11.26 11.77
C ALA A 29 -7.80 12.20 12.11
N ALA A 30 -6.67 12.06 11.43
CA ALA A 30 -5.52 12.95 11.61
C ALA A 30 -5.87 14.42 11.29
N GLU A 31 -6.63 14.67 10.21
CA GLU A 31 -7.08 16.02 9.85
C GLU A 31 -8.00 16.66 10.90
N ARG A 32 -8.82 15.85 11.58
CA ARG A 32 -9.65 16.31 12.72
C ARG A 32 -8.87 16.52 14.01
N GLY A 33 -7.56 16.24 14.02
CA GLY A 33 -6.71 16.28 15.21
C GLY A 33 -6.95 15.09 16.16
N GLU A 34 -7.58 14.03 15.68
CA GLU A 34 -7.76 12.77 16.41
C GLU A 34 -6.51 11.89 16.27
N GLN A 35 -6.35 10.92 17.18
CA GLN A 35 -5.25 9.96 17.08
C GLN A 35 -5.49 9.01 15.90
N ALA A 36 -4.63 9.08 14.88
CA ALA A 36 -4.56 8.11 13.81
C ALA A 36 -3.52 7.02 14.13
N ASP A 37 -3.86 5.75 13.87
CA ASP A 37 -2.91 4.65 14.01
C ASP A 37 -1.99 4.59 12.78
N LEU A 38 -0.85 5.28 12.87
CA LEU A 38 0.13 5.36 11.79
C LEU A 38 0.75 3.99 11.46
N ARG A 39 0.79 3.05 12.42
CA ARG A 39 1.30 1.69 12.18
C ARG A 39 0.29 0.85 11.43
N ASP A 40 -1.00 1.03 11.70
CA ASP A 40 -2.07 0.35 10.96
C ASP A 40 -2.07 0.75 9.48
N ILE A 41 -2.01 2.06 9.17
CA ILE A 41 -2.01 2.51 7.76
C ILE A 41 -0.78 2.03 6.99
N PHE A 42 0.40 2.01 7.61
CA PHE A 42 1.60 1.41 7.02
C PHE A 42 1.38 -0.09 6.72
N ARG A 43 0.87 -0.85 7.69
CA ARG A 43 0.57 -2.28 7.51
C ARG A 43 -0.43 -2.52 6.37
N ARG A 44 -1.44 -1.66 6.23
CA ARG A 44 -2.44 -1.76 5.15
C ARG A 44 -1.81 -1.53 3.78
N ALA A 45 -0.94 -0.55 3.64
CA ALA A 45 -0.20 -0.34 2.39
C ALA A 45 0.72 -1.52 2.06
N HIS A 46 1.39 -2.10 3.06
CA HIS A 46 2.19 -3.32 2.90
C HIS A 46 1.35 -4.52 2.42
N SER A 47 0.19 -4.76 3.05
CA SER A 47 -0.74 -5.81 2.63
C SER A 47 -1.26 -5.58 1.22
N LEU A 48 -1.62 -4.34 0.87
CA LEU A 48 -2.07 -3.97 -0.47
C LEU A 48 -1.01 -4.26 -1.54
N LYS A 49 0.27 -3.96 -1.28
CA LYS A 49 1.38 -4.31 -2.16
C LYS A 49 1.47 -5.83 -2.36
N GLY A 50 1.42 -6.59 -1.28
CA GLY A 50 1.46 -8.06 -1.33
C GLY A 50 0.28 -8.65 -2.11
N ALA A 51 -0.92 -8.11 -1.90
CA ALA A 51 -2.12 -8.53 -2.60
C ALA A 51 -2.02 -8.25 -4.11
N ALA A 52 -1.54 -7.05 -4.51
CA ALA A 52 -1.35 -6.69 -5.91
C ALA A 52 -0.33 -7.60 -6.62
N ARG A 53 0.76 -7.95 -5.93
CA ARG A 53 1.76 -8.91 -6.42
C ARG A 53 1.17 -10.31 -6.61
N ALA A 54 0.33 -10.76 -5.69
CA ALA A 54 -0.28 -12.09 -5.74
C ALA A 54 -1.25 -12.28 -6.93
N VAL A 55 -1.79 -11.19 -7.48
CA VAL A 55 -2.72 -11.22 -8.63
C VAL A 55 -2.12 -10.69 -9.94
N ASP A 56 -0.79 -10.53 -9.99
CA ASP A 56 -0.04 -10.02 -11.14
C ASP A 56 -0.54 -8.64 -11.63
N LEU A 57 -0.75 -7.69 -10.71
CA LEU A 57 -1.06 -6.29 -11.03
C LEU A 57 0.14 -5.37 -10.74
N PRO A 58 1.19 -5.39 -11.58
CA PRO A 58 2.47 -4.71 -11.31
C PRO A 58 2.32 -3.19 -11.17
N VAL A 59 1.39 -2.57 -11.90
CA VAL A 59 1.14 -1.12 -11.80
C VAL A 59 0.54 -0.77 -10.44
N VAL A 60 -0.34 -1.61 -9.88
CA VAL A 60 -0.90 -1.38 -8.54
C VAL A 60 0.16 -1.65 -7.46
N GLU A 61 0.95 -2.71 -7.62
CA GLU A 61 2.09 -3.01 -6.74
C GLU A 61 3.05 -1.81 -6.65
N GLU A 62 3.34 -1.16 -7.78
CA GLU A 62 4.26 -0.03 -7.87
C GLU A 62 3.73 1.23 -7.15
N VAL A 63 2.43 1.51 -7.23
CA VAL A 63 1.81 2.61 -6.46
C VAL A 63 1.74 2.25 -4.97
N ALA A 64 1.36 1.01 -4.64
CA ALA A 64 1.28 0.53 -3.26
C ALA A 64 2.65 0.55 -2.56
N HIS A 65 3.72 0.23 -3.28
CA HIS A 65 5.09 0.30 -2.78
C HIS A 65 5.49 1.74 -2.42
N ARG A 66 5.14 2.74 -3.25
CA ARG A 66 5.37 4.16 -2.92
C ARG A 66 4.55 4.62 -1.73
N LEU A 67 3.28 4.21 -1.65
CA LEU A 67 2.42 4.48 -0.49
C LEU A 67 3.04 3.92 0.79
N GLU A 68 3.48 2.67 0.74
CA GLU A 68 4.16 2.02 1.86
C GLU A 68 5.42 2.79 2.29
N ALA A 69 6.24 3.23 1.34
CA ALA A 69 7.45 4.01 1.64
C ALA A 69 7.15 5.37 2.30
N VAL A 70 6.12 6.09 1.83
CA VAL A 70 5.68 7.35 2.45
C VAL A 70 5.15 7.08 3.87
N LEU A 71 4.26 6.10 4.02
CA LEU A 71 3.63 5.79 5.30
C LEU A 71 4.62 5.20 6.32
N ALA A 72 5.67 4.50 5.87
CA ALA A 72 6.77 4.07 6.73
C ALA A 72 7.48 5.27 7.37
N ARG A 73 7.87 6.27 6.55
CA ARG A 73 8.51 7.50 7.06
C ARG A 73 7.62 8.26 8.04
N VAL A 74 6.32 8.27 7.78
CA VAL A 74 5.32 8.85 8.69
C VAL A 74 5.24 8.08 10.01
N ALA A 75 5.14 6.74 9.95
CA ALA A 75 5.06 5.89 11.13
C ALA A 75 6.35 5.89 11.98
N GLU A 76 7.50 6.12 11.35
CA GLU A 76 8.81 6.26 11.99
C GLU A 76 9.06 7.67 12.55
N GLY A 77 8.20 8.65 12.25
CA GLY A 77 8.35 10.05 12.66
C GLY A 77 9.41 10.82 11.89
N VAL A 78 9.91 10.28 10.78
CA VAL A 78 10.83 10.95 9.85
C VAL A 78 10.09 11.99 9.01
N MET A 79 8.83 11.73 8.69
CA MET A 79 7.95 12.63 7.93
C MET A 79 6.71 12.97 8.77
N ALA A 80 6.35 14.25 8.86
CA ALA A 80 5.12 14.65 9.53
C ALA A 80 3.90 14.35 8.65
N LEU A 81 2.83 13.82 9.23
CA LEU A 81 1.54 13.70 8.53
C LEU A 81 0.84 15.06 8.50
N ASP A 82 1.31 15.95 7.61
CA ASP A 82 0.70 17.25 7.36
C ASP A 82 -0.26 17.20 6.15
N ALA A 83 -0.90 18.33 5.85
CA ALA A 83 -1.86 18.44 4.76
C ALA A 83 -1.26 18.09 3.38
N ARG A 84 0.04 18.33 3.19
CA ARG A 84 0.73 17.99 1.94
C ARG A 84 0.91 16.49 1.82
N VAL A 85 1.37 15.83 2.87
CA VAL A 85 1.56 14.37 2.90
C VAL A 85 0.21 13.67 2.78
N ALA A 86 -0.80 14.11 3.53
CA ALA A 86 -2.15 13.57 3.44
C ALA A 86 -2.71 13.67 2.01
N ALA A 87 -2.59 14.82 1.37
CA ALA A 87 -3.03 15.00 -0.02
C ALA A 87 -2.29 14.09 -1.00
N GLY A 88 -0.96 13.97 -0.90
CA GLY A 88 -0.19 13.07 -1.78
C GLY A 88 -0.55 11.59 -1.59
N VAL A 89 -0.80 11.17 -0.34
CA VAL A 89 -1.30 9.83 -0.04
C VAL A 89 -2.70 9.64 -0.65
N GLN A 90 -3.63 10.59 -0.49
CA GLN A 90 -4.97 10.52 -1.09
C GLN A 90 -4.90 10.34 -2.62
N VAL A 91 -4.06 11.11 -3.32
CA VAL A 91 -3.85 10.94 -4.77
C VAL A 91 -3.32 9.54 -5.11
N GLY A 92 -2.46 8.98 -4.27
CA GLY A 92 -2.01 7.58 -4.37
C GLY A 92 -3.16 6.57 -4.29
N LEU A 93 -4.04 6.73 -3.31
CA LEU A 93 -5.21 5.85 -3.10
C LEU A 93 -6.20 5.96 -4.26
N ASP A 94 -6.50 7.18 -4.71
CA ASP A 94 -7.37 7.45 -5.86
C ASP A 94 -6.79 6.85 -7.15
N GLY A 95 -5.47 6.91 -7.31
CA GLY A 95 -4.78 6.30 -8.44
C GLY A 95 -4.94 4.78 -8.50
N ILE A 96 -4.85 4.09 -7.35
CA ILE A 96 -5.09 2.65 -7.27
C ILE A 96 -6.54 2.33 -7.59
N GLU A 97 -7.48 2.98 -6.90
CA GLU A 97 -8.92 2.73 -7.07
C GLU A 97 -9.38 2.98 -8.51
N GLY A 98 -8.97 4.10 -9.09
CA GLY A 98 -9.29 4.45 -10.47
C GLY A 98 -8.67 3.49 -11.48
N TYR A 99 -7.41 3.07 -11.27
CA TYR A 99 -6.74 2.14 -12.18
C TYR A 99 -7.36 0.73 -12.14
N VAL A 100 -7.67 0.21 -10.94
CA VAL A 100 -8.35 -1.09 -10.79
C VAL A 100 -9.74 -1.05 -11.44
N ALA A 101 -10.50 0.03 -11.25
CA ALA A 101 -11.78 0.22 -11.91
C ALA A 101 -11.66 0.29 -13.45
N ALA A 102 -10.64 0.97 -13.96
CA ALA A 102 -10.39 1.07 -15.40
C ALA A 102 -10.05 -0.30 -16.03
N LEU A 103 -9.26 -1.13 -15.34
CA LEU A 103 -8.89 -2.47 -15.79
C LEU A 103 -10.09 -3.41 -15.99
N ALA A 104 -11.19 -3.17 -15.28
CA ALA A 104 -12.43 -3.94 -15.48
C ALA A 104 -13.06 -3.71 -16.86
N SER A 105 -12.79 -2.55 -17.48
CA SER A 105 -13.32 -2.17 -18.79
C SER A 105 -12.28 -2.28 -19.91
N ASP A 106 -11.02 -1.93 -19.61
CA ASP A 106 -9.92 -1.90 -20.56
C ASP A 106 -8.64 -2.51 -19.96
N PRO A 107 -8.21 -3.71 -20.38
CA PRO A 107 -6.95 -4.31 -19.95
C PRO A 107 -5.70 -3.49 -20.30
N ALA A 108 -5.81 -2.53 -21.22
CA ALA A 108 -4.75 -1.61 -21.63
C ALA A 108 -4.90 -0.21 -21.00
N ALA A 109 -5.68 -0.10 -19.91
CA ALA A 109 -5.85 1.15 -19.17
C ALA A 109 -4.48 1.79 -18.87
N PRO A 110 -4.35 3.12 -19.05
CA PRO A 110 -3.09 3.81 -18.81
C PRO A 110 -2.73 3.77 -17.33
N ALA A 111 -1.44 3.64 -17.03
CA ALA A 111 -0.94 3.69 -15.65
C ALA A 111 -1.28 5.04 -14.98
N PRO A 112 -1.52 5.07 -13.65
CA PRO A 112 -1.87 6.28 -12.90
C PRO A 112 -0.63 7.14 -12.63
N VAL A 113 -0.04 7.72 -13.67
CA VAL A 113 1.22 8.48 -13.60
C VAL A 113 1.16 9.63 -12.60
N ALA A 114 0.01 10.31 -12.48
CA ALA A 114 -0.16 11.41 -11.52
C ALA A 114 -0.03 10.93 -10.06
N ALA A 115 -0.53 9.72 -9.76
CA ALA A 115 -0.41 9.12 -8.43
C ALA A 115 1.03 8.74 -8.10
N MET A 116 1.74 8.14 -9.06
CA MET A 116 3.16 7.82 -8.90
C MET A 116 3.98 9.09 -8.67
N ALA A 117 3.77 10.13 -9.49
CA ALA A 117 4.47 11.40 -9.39
C ALA A 117 4.21 12.14 -8.06
N ALA A 118 2.96 12.11 -7.56
CA ALA A 118 2.61 12.72 -6.29
C ALA A 118 3.36 12.08 -5.12
N LEU A 119 3.46 10.75 -5.11
CA LEU A 119 4.17 10.01 -4.07
C LEU A 119 5.69 10.16 -4.20
N ASP A 120 6.23 10.12 -5.42
CA ASP A 120 7.66 10.35 -5.69
C ASP A 120 8.09 11.74 -5.20
N ALA A 121 7.25 12.76 -5.36
CA ALA A 121 7.50 14.11 -4.86
C ALA A 121 7.53 14.20 -3.32
N LEU A 122 6.85 13.30 -2.60
CA LEU A 122 6.97 13.21 -1.14
C LEU A 122 8.26 12.50 -0.72
N LEU A 123 8.67 11.48 -1.48
CA LEU A 123 9.86 10.68 -1.19
C LEU A 123 11.17 11.41 -1.55
N GLY A 124 11.14 12.28 -2.57
CA GLY A 124 12.29 13.05 -3.05
C GLY A 124 12.70 14.24 -2.17
N ASP A 125 11.82 14.69 -1.28
CA ASP A 125 12.05 15.90 -0.46
C ASP A 125 12.96 15.67 0.76
N GLU A 126 13.24 14.42 1.10
CA GLU A 126 14.35 14.04 1.98
C GLU A 126 14.84 12.65 1.57
N ALA A 127 16.06 12.58 1.05
CA ALA A 127 16.75 11.32 0.85
C ALA A 127 17.80 11.11 1.95
N PRO A 128 17.60 10.11 2.83
CA PRO A 128 18.70 9.30 3.32
C PRO A 128 18.76 7.97 2.55
N PRO A 129 19.93 7.31 2.53
CA PRO A 129 20.27 6.30 1.54
C PRO A 129 19.42 5.04 1.72
N ALA A 130 19.10 4.42 0.59
CA ALA A 130 18.53 3.07 0.54
C ALA A 130 19.37 2.11 1.40
N ALA A 131 18.77 1.56 2.45
CA ALA A 131 19.26 0.34 3.07
C ALA A 131 18.75 -0.85 2.26
N PRO A 132 19.57 -1.90 2.09
CA PRO A 132 19.31 -2.97 1.14
C PRO A 132 18.16 -3.88 1.59
N GLU A 133 17.36 -4.25 0.59
CA GLU A 133 16.44 -5.37 0.57
C GLU A 133 17.12 -6.66 1.07
N ALA A 134 16.73 -7.15 2.26
CA ALA A 134 16.68 -8.57 2.62
C ALA A 134 16.14 -8.78 4.06
N ALA A 135 14.85 -9.10 4.17
CA ALA A 135 14.36 -9.96 5.25
C ALA A 135 13.06 -10.64 4.79
N ALA A 136 13.21 -11.73 4.05
CA ALA A 136 12.15 -12.72 3.91
C ALA A 136 11.77 -13.26 5.31
N PRO A 137 10.49 -13.57 5.58
CA PRO A 137 10.10 -14.16 6.85
C PRO A 137 10.71 -15.57 6.96
N ALA A 138 11.56 -15.77 7.96
CA ALA A 138 11.91 -17.10 8.41
C ALA A 138 10.66 -17.77 8.97
N LEU A 139 10.21 -18.85 8.32
CA LEU A 139 9.20 -19.75 8.86
C LEU A 139 9.64 -20.25 10.25
N PRO A 140 8.75 -20.27 11.26
CA PRO A 140 9.11 -20.82 12.56
C PRO A 140 9.36 -22.33 12.46
N ALA A 141 10.58 -22.73 12.83
CA ALA A 141 10.96 -24.13 13.02
C ALA A 141 10.14 -24.74 14.17
N ALA A 142 9.75 -26.00 13.98
CA ALA A 142 8.87 -26.79 14.83
C ALA A 142 9.33 -26.90 16.30
N LEU A 143 8.34 -27.01 17.19
CA LEU A 143 8.48 -27.34 18.62
C LEU A 143 9.22 -28.69 18.82
N PRO A 144 10.11 -28.80 19.83
CA PRO A 144 10.67 -30.09 20.22
C PRO A 144 9.62 -30.96 20.95
N PRO A 145 9.72 -32.30 20.88
CA PRO A 145 8.83 -33.20 21.60
C PRO A 145 9.08 -33.17 23.12
N PRO A 146 8.09 -33.52 23.95
CA PRO A 146 8.23 -33.52 25.40
C PRO A 146 9.17 -34.64 25.91
N PRO A 147 9.83 -34.43 27.07
CA PRO A 147 10.75 -35.40 27.70
C PRO A 147 10.02 -36.63 28.30
N PRO A 148 10.75 -37.71 28.66
CA PRO A 148 10.18 -39.05 28.88
C PRO A 148 9.30 -39.19 30.12
#